data_AF-A0A5C6S024-F1
#
_entry.id   AF-A0A5C6S024-F1
#
_cell.length_a   1.000
_cell.length_b   1.000
_cell.length_c   1.000
_cell.angle_alpha   90.00
_cell.angle_beta   90.00
_cell.angle_gamma   90.00
#
_symmetry.space_group_name_H-M   'P 1'
#
loop_
_entity.id
_entity.type
_entity.pdbx_description
1 polymer ?
#
loop_
_entity_poly.entity_id
_entity_poly.type
_entity_poly.pdbx_seq_one_letter_code
_entity_poly.pdbx_strand_id
1 'polypeptide(L)'
;MKGIKYILTVFALLASFTVFSQETKMVKNRKKMLEKQEEAKEKAQEKGHQEGLKRHTKIQTKATQKRMKQTAKKNKRLHKNKAKKEFFLKRWFN
;
A
#
# COMPACT_ATOMS: atom_id res chain seq x y z
N MET A 1 -45.51 -31.27 -9.26
CA MET A 1 -44.21 -31.33 -8.54
C MET A 1 -42.99 -31.32 -9.48
N LYS A 2 -42.98 -30.49 -10.55
CA LYS A 2 -41.81 -30.36 -11.44
C LYS A 2 -40.93 -29.16 -11.07
N GLY A 3 -41.52 -28.03 -10.69
CA GLY A 3 -40.80 -26.83 -10.23
C GLY A 3 -39.90 -27.03 -9.01
N ILE A 4 -40.36 -27.77 -7.99
CA ILE A 4 -39.57 -28.06 -6.77
C ILE A 4 -38.31 -28.87 -7.09
N LYS A 5 -38.38 -29.78 -8.08
CA LYS A 5 -37.21 -30.57 -8.50
C LYS A 5 -36.13 -29.68 -9.13
N TYR A 6 -36.52 -28.68 -9.92
CA TYR A 6 -35.58 -27.73 -10.53
C TYR A 6 -34.98 -26.76 -9.50
N ILE A 7 -35.75 -26.35 -8.49
CA ILE A 7 -35.24 -25.50 -7.41
C ILE A 7 -34.19 -26.26 -6.59
N LEU A 8 -34.44 -27.53 -6.27
CA LEU A 8 -33.49 -28.37 -5.54
C LEU A 8 -32.20 -28.64 -6.34
N THR A 9 -32.29 -28.84 -7.66
CA THR A 9 -31.10 -29.04 -8.50
C THR A 9 -30.26 -27.77 -8.63
N VAL A 10 -30.90 -26.60 -8.78
CA VAL A 10 -30.19 -25.31 -8.79
C VAL A 10 -29.51 -25.05 -7.44
N PHE A 11 -30.19 -25.34 -6.34
CA PHE A 11 -29.61 -25.20 -5.00
C PHE A 11 -28.42 -26.15 -4.78
N ALA A 12 -28.51 -27.40 -5.23
CA ALA A 12 -27.41 -28.36 -5.14
C ALA A 12 -26.20 -27.95 -6.00
N LEU A 13 -26.43 -27.37 -7.17
CA LEU A 13 -25.37 -26.82 -8.03
C LEU A 13 -24.67 -25.63 -7.37
N LEU A 14 -25.42 -24.70 -6.77
CA LEU A 14 -24.86 -23.55 -6.05
C LEU A 14 -24.08 -23.98 -4.80
N ALA A 15 -24.59 -24.96 -4.05
CA ALA A 15 -23.90 -25.51 -2.88
C ALA A 15 -22.58 -26.22 -3.25
N SER A 16 -22.53 -26.87 -4.40
CA SER A 16 -21.29 -27.50 -4.88
C SER A 16 -20.19 -26.47 -5.17
N PHE A 17 -20.57 -25.29 -5.69
CA PHE A 17 -19.62 -24.23 -6.05
C PHE A 17 -18.90 -23.63 -4.82
N THR A 18 -19.55 -23.56 -3.66
CA THR A 18 -18.95 -23.01 -2.44
C THR A 18 -17.93 -23.95 -1.80
N VAL A 19 -18.11 -25.27 -1.96
CA VAL A 19 -17.18 -26.30 -1.46
C VAL A 19 -15.88 -26.30 -2.28
N PHE A 20 -15.96 -26.15 -3.60
CA PHE A 20 -14.79 -26.07 -4.48
C PHE A 20 -14.02 -24.73 -4.38
N SER A 21 -14.66 -23.67 -3.87
CA SER A 21 -14.04 -22.35 -3.69
C SER A 21 -13.14 -22.24 -2.44
N GLN A 22 -13.10 -23.28 -1.58
CA GLN A 22 -12.27 -23.25 -0.39
C GLN A 22 -10.78 -23.36 -0.72
N GLU A 23 -10.03 -22.28 -0.47
CA GLU A 23 -8.58 -22.30 -0.62
C GLU A 23 -7.92 -23.36 0.27
N THR A 24 -7.15 -24.25 -0.35
CA THR A 24 -6.44 -25.32 0.36
C THR A 24 -5.40 -24.75 1.32
N LYS A 25 -5.10 -25.49 2.39
CA LYS A 25 -4.06 -25.10 3.38
C LYS A 25 -2.70 -24.84 2.72
N MET A 26 -2.36 -25.58 1.66
CA MET A 26 -1.13 -25.39 0.90
C MET A 26 -1.07 -24.03 0.18
N VAL A 27 -2.18 -23.62 -0.46
CA VAL A 27 -2.26 -22.31 -1.14
C VAL A 27 -2.14 -21.17 -0.14
N LYS A 28 -2.82 -21.27 1.00
CA LYS A 28 -2.73 -20.27 2.08
C LYS A 28 -1.31 -20.15 2.63
N ASN A 29 -0.62 -21.27 2.84
CA ASN A 29 0.77 -21.26 3.31
C ASN A 29 1.72 -20.66 2.27
N ARG A 30 1.51 -20.95 0.98
CA ARG A 30 2.29 -20.36 -0.11
C ARG A 30 2.10 -18.85 -0.20
N LYS A 31 0.86 -18.35 -0.08
CA LYS A 31 0.56 -16.92 -0.04
C LYS A 31 1.27 -16.22 1.12
N LYS A 32 1.19 -16.76 2.33
CA LYS A 32 1.89 -16.21 3.51
C LYS A 32 3.41 -16.17 3.33
N MET A 33 3.99 -17.18 2.67
CA MET A 33 5.43 -17.20 2.38
C MET A 33 5.80 -16.12 1.35
N LEU A 34 4.97 -15.91 0.33
CA LEU A 34 5.17 -14.86 -0.66
C LEU A 34 5.05 -13.47 -0.02
N GLU A 35 4.02 -13.23 0.79
CA GLU A 35 3.83 -11.97 1.53
C GLU A 35 5.05 -11.65 2.41
N LYS A 36 5.57 -12.63 3.16
CA LYS A 36 6.79 -12.45 3.96
C LYS A 36 8.02 -12.13 3.12
N GLN A 37 8.14 -12.74 1.93
CA GLN A 37 9.23 -12.45 1.01
C GLN A 37 9.11 -11.04 0.42
N GLU A 38 7.91 -10.61 0.07
CA GLU A 38 7.63 -9.26 -0.41
C GLU A 38 7.95 -8.23 0.67
N GLU A 39 7.47 -8.43 1.90
CA GLU A 39 7.75 -7.54 3.03
C GLU A 39 9.26 -7.47 3.33
N ALA A 40 9.97 -8.60 3.24
CA ALA A 40 11.42 -8.63 3.41
C ALA A 40 12.16 -7.86 2.29
N LYS A 41 11.70 -7.99 1.04
CA LYS A 41 12.25 -7.24 -0.11
C LYS A 41 12.01 -5.75 0.04
N GLU A 42 10.80 -5.34 0.42
CA GLU A 42 10.47 -3.93 0.66
C GLU A 42 11.33 -3.33 1.75
N LYS A 43 11.49 -4.03 2.89
CA LYS A 43 12.37 -3.59 3.98
C LYS A 43 13.83 -3.48 3.54
N ALA A 44 14.32 -4.43 2.74
CA ALA A 44 15.68 -4.37 2.22
C ALA A 44 15.88 -3.20 1.26
N GLN A 45 14.90 -2.96 0.38
CA GLN A 45 14.91 -1.83 -0.54
C GLN A 45 14.86 -0.49 0.20
N GLU A 46 14.02 -0.38 1.23
CA GLU A 46 13.92 0.84 2.03
C GLU A 46 15.24 1.13 2.75
N LYS A 47 15.86 0.11 3.37
CA LYS A 47 17.19 0.25 4.00
C LYS A 47 18.24 0.70 3.00
N GLY A 48 18.33 0.05 1.84
CA GLY A 48 19.27 0.44 0.78
C GLY A 48 19.04 1.87 0.28
N HIS A 49 17.79 2.27 0.14
CA HIS A 49 17.44 3.64 -0.24
C HIS A 49 17.84 4.66 0.82
N GLN A 50 17.53 4.41 2.10
CA GLN A 50 17.90 5.29 3.20
C GLN A 50 19.43 5.42 3.34
N GLU A 51 20.18 4.33 3.16
CA GLU A 51 21.64 4.35 3.15
C GLU A 51 22.19 5.15 1.97
N GLY A 52 21.62 4.97 0.78
CA GLY A 52 21.96 5.75 -0.41
C GLY A 52 21.76 7.25 -0.20
N LEU A 53 20.64 7.65 0.40
CA LEU A 53 20.37 9.06 0.75
C LEU A 53 21.36 9.62 1.76
N LYS A 54 21.73 8.84 2.79
CA LYS A 54 22.74 9.23 3.79
C LYS A 54 24.11 9.41 3.13
N ARG A 55 24.53 8.46 2.29
CA ARG A 55 25.79 8.55 1.53
C ARG A 55 25.80 9.76 0.61
N HIS A 56 24.75 9.94 -0.19
CA HIS A 56 24.59 11.09 -1.08
C HIS A 56 24.73 12.41 -0.30
N THR A 57 24.02 12.54 0.82
CA THR A 57 24.10 13.75 1.66
C THR A 57 25.50 13.98 2.23
N LYS A 58 26.21 12.92 2.64
CA LYS A 58 27.56 12.99 3.20
C LYS A 58 28.61 13.43 2.17
N ILE A 59 28.47 13.01 0.91
CA ILE A 59 29.38 13.37 -0.19
C ILE A 59 29.27 14.86 -0.57
N GLN A 60 28.09 15.46 -0.40
CA GLN A 60 27.88 16.87 -0.71
C GLN A 60 28.75 17.81 0.14
N THR A 61 29.08 18.98 -0.41
CA THR A 61 29.80 20.02 0.35
C THR A 61 28.98 20.53 1.54
N LYS A 62 29.64 21.02 2.60
CA LYS A 62 28.95 21.55 3.80
C LYS A 62 27.95 22.67 3.46
N ALA A 63 28.25 23.51 2.47
CA ALA A 63 27.36 24.57 2.01
C ALA A 63 26.07 24.00 1.37
N THR A 64 26.20 22.96 0.56
CA THR A 64 25.06 22.25 -0.05
C THR A 64 24.24 21.52 1.01
N GLN A 65 24.87 20.83 1.96
CA GLN A 65 24.19 20.17 3.08
C GLN A 65 23.34 21.15 3.91
N LYS A 66 23.87 22.34 4.22
CA LYS A 66 23.13 23.40 4.92
C LYS A 66 21.90 23.85 4.12
N ARG A 67 22.05 24.08 2.80
CA ARG A 67 20.94 24.44 1.91
C ARG A 67 19.87 23.34 1.87
N MET A 68 20.26 22.07 1.71
CA MET A 68 19.34 20.93 1.75
C MET A 68 18.55 20.88 3.06
N LYS A 69 19.21 21.08 4.21
CA LYS A 69 18.55 21.12 5.52
C LYS A 69 17.55 22.28 5.65
N GLN A 70 17.90 23.46 5.15
CA GLN A 70 16.99 24.62 5.13
C GLN A 70 15.77 24.36 4.24
N THR A 71 15.96 23.82 3.04
CA THR A 71 14.88 23.44 2.12
C THR A 71 13.97 22.39 2.75
N ALA A 72 14.52 21.35 3.38
CA ALA A 72 13.73 20.33 4.07
C ALA A 72 12.86 20.92 5.20
N LYS A 73 13.43 21.84 6.01
CA LYS A 73 12.67 22.55 7.05
C LYS A 73 11.56 23.42 6.47
N LYS A 74 11.85 24.18 5.40
CA LYS A 74 10.87 25.03 4.71
C LYS A 74 9.72 24.19 4.16
N ASN A 75 10.02 23.09 3.48
CA ASN A 75 9.01 22.18 2.95
C ASN A 75 8.16 21.57 4.06
N LYS A 76 8.76 21.10 5.16
CA LYS A 76 8.02 20.58 6.32
C LYS A 76 7.03 21.61 6.89
N ARG A 77 7.46 22.87 7.01
CA ARG A 77 6.58 23.98 7.45
C ARG A 77 5.45 24.23 6.44
N LEU A 78 5.76 24.24 5.14
CA LEU A 78 4.76 24.42 4.08
C LEU A 78 3.74 23.29 4.03
N HIS A 79 4.16 22.03 4.15
CA HIS A 79 3.24 20.88 4.16
C HIS A 79 2.34 20.89 5.40
N LYS A 80 2.87 21.22 6.58
CA LYS A 80 2.07 21.40 7.80
C LYS A 80 0.99 22.48 7.62
N ASN A 81 1.31 23.54 6.87
CA ASN A 81 0.37 24.63 6.59
C ASN A 81 -0.57 24.32 5.41
N LYS A 82 -0.17 23.49 4.44
CA LYS A 82 -1.02 23.04 3.34
C LYS A 82 -2.17 22.15 3.83
N ALA A 83 -1.95 21.34 4.86
CA ALA A 83 -3.04 20.60 5.52
C ALA A 83 -4.13 21.51 6.09
N LYS A 84 -3.82 22.80 6.32
CA LYS A 84 -4.78 23.84 6.76
C LYS A 84 -5.38 24.65 5.63
N LYS A 85 -4.89 24.51 4.39
CA LYS A 85 -5.49 25.20 3.24
C LYS A 85 -6.72 24.41 2.83
N GLU A 86 -7.86 25.07 2.87
CA GLU A 86 -9.12 24.50 2.41
C GLU A 86 -8.99 23.99 0.98
N PHE A 87 -9.67 22.86 0.71
CA PHE A 87 -9.71 22.24 -0.60
C PHE A 87 -10.12 23.28 -1.63
N PHE A 88 -9.43 23.34 -2.78
CA PHE A 88 -9.61 24.41 -3.76
C PHE A 88 -11.05 24.60 -4.24
N LEU A 89 -11.89 23.56 -4.18
CA LEU A 89 -13.33 23.65 -4.49
C LEU A 89 -14.11 24.52 -3.50
N LYS A 90 -13.70 24.60 -2.23
CA LYS A 90 -14.35 25.49 -1.25
C LYS A 90 -14.26 26.97 -1.63
N ARG A 91 -13.36 27.35 -2.55
CA ARG A 91 -13.21 28.73 -3.03
C ARG A 91 -14.20 29.11 -4.13
N TRP A 92 -14.91 28.17 -4.73
CA TRP A 92 -15.90 28.42 -5.79
C TRP A 92 -17.35 28.27 -5.32
N PHE A 93 -17.58 27.62 -4.17
CA PHE A 93 -18.91 27.44 -3.58
C PHE A 93 -19.14 28.36 -2.36
N ASN A 94 -18.47 29.52 -2.33
CA ASN A 94 -18.57 30.52 -1.28
C ASN A 94 -19.03 31.86 -1.87
#